data_AF-A0A6A6R2J4-F1
#
_entry.id   AF-A0A6A6R2J4-F1
#
_cell.length_a   1.000
_cell.length_b   1.000
_cell.length_c   1.000
_cell.angle_alpha   90.00
_cell.angle_beta   90.00
_cell.angle_gamma   90.00
#
_symmetry.space_group_name_H-M   'P 1'
#
loop_
_entity.id
_entity.type
_entity.pdbx_description
1 polymer ?
#
loop_
_entity_poly.entity_id
_entity_poly.type
_entity_poly.pdbx_seq_one_letter_code
_entity_poly.pdbx_strand_id
1 'polypeptide(L)'
;MRASLRANSGANTLVLEASPTTEANNNERYATPQADTALVDRDAENERLQRELSAAKEQITALQSQILVANQGESFLTVRDDDYFESACQRLYSQAQEWVARFSKASDNTRCRLSANIHDEKVQDRLDNAILDGSDVDILLADRVERRNVFLSVVMAMIWEYVFTRYLFGLDREQRQKLKSLEKTLQETAPAGAVAQWRAITLTFLSKRAAFQQQCAQDTEAVLHAIDSTVTRVLPVSSVNVYQFQRALRDMLRSAVSLSIEMRTQRAEYTMLPPLQPEYDANGDLVGKVLFNASLMSGGSGETTSDNYELERKGTVVKMVLFPLVVKRGDDNSEEIVIYPAQVQLVASNTVAQVDAKKRTQDRQNLMDAGNTVAQVDAKRAQDRQNLMMVAERKVKARMLSMDDQVFKETGKMSPAMMEDWENKARAKVAADREARIVSYGRVHVRGGKIMDQSEIDAVAAARIQPTLDEINDATEKQRARGRGN
;
A
#
# COMPACT_ATOMS: atom_id res chain seq x y z
N MET A 1 19.38 -33.66 -37.76
CA MET A 1 18.27 -34.38 -37.09
C MET A 1 16.95 -33.91 -37.71
N ARG A 2 15.83 -34.64 -37.55
CA ARG A 2 14.48 -34.36 -38.14
C ARG A 2 14.16 -32.84 -38.21
N ALA A 3 13.78 -32.30 -39.37
CA ALA A 3 12.44 -32.35 -40.00
C ALA A 3 11.34 -31.75 -39.09
N SER A 4 10.40 -30.93 -39.55
CA SER A 4 9.92 -30.66 -40.93
C SER A 4 9.57 -29.15 -41.09
N LEU A 5 8.85 -28.59 -42.08
CA LEU A 5 7.92 -29.17 -43.07
C LEU A 5 8.01 -28.47 -44.47
N ARG A 6 6.92 -27.90 -45.00
CA ARG A 6 6.76 -27.39 -46.39
C ARG A 6 5.84 -26.16 -46.44
N ALA A 7 6.08 -25.28 -47.41
CA ALA A 7 5.03 -24.88 -48.35
C ALA A 7 5.39 -25.52 -49.71
N ASN A 8 4.42 -26.00 -50.50
CA ASN A 8 4.70 -26.70 -51.76
C ASN A 8 3.77 -26.25 -52.90
N SER A 9 4.30 -26.18 -54.11
CA SER A 9 3.56 -25.85 -55.32
C SER A 9 2.91 -27.08 -55.96
N GLY A 10 1.73 -26.89 -56.57
CA GLY A 10 1.36 -27.59 -57.80
C GLY A 10 0.36 -28.76 -57.73
N ALA A 11 -0.60 -28.67 -58.67
CA ALA A 11 -1.12 -29.74 -59.54
C ALA A 11 -2.49 -30.40 -59.28
N ASN A 12 -3.12 -30.71 -60.42
CA ASN A 12 -4.19 -31.66 -60.73
C ASN A 12 -5.66 -31.36 -60.35
N THR A 13 -6.36 -30.79 -61.34
CA THR A 13 -7.29 -31.53 -62.23
C THR A 13 -8.27 -32.53 -61.61
N LEU A 14 -9.57 -32.28 -61.84
CA LEU A 14 -10.52 -33.32 -62.26
C LEU A 14 -11.63 -32.72 -63.14
N VAL A 15 -11.91 -33.37 -64.28
CA VAL A 15 -13.00 -33.02 -65.20
C VAL A 15 -14.24 -33.83 -64.85
N LEU A 16 -15.41 -33.20 -64.85
CA LEU A 16 -16.71 -33.88 -64.82
C LEU A 16 -17.71 -33.12 -65.71
N GLU A 17 -18.00 -33.67 -66.89
CA GLU A 17 -19.14 -33.27 -67.71
C GLU A 17 -20.39 -34.04 -67.28
N ALA A 18 -21.51 -33.35 -67.08
CA ALA A 18 -22.87 -33.89 -67.22
C ALA A 18 -23.93 -32.77 -67.12
N SER A 19 -24.50 -32.36 -68.25
CA SER A 19 -25.80 -31.65 -68.26
C SER A 19 -26.93 -32.68 -68.16
N PRO A 20 -28.07 -32.33 -67.53
CA PRO A 20 -29.21 -31.88 -68.32
C PRO A 20 -29.97 -30.69 -67.69
N THR A 21 -31.16 -30.39 -68.24
CA THR A 21 -31.83 -29.08 -68.14
C THR A 21 -33.12 -29.06 -67.31
N THR A 22 -33.69 -27.85 -67.22
CA THR A 22 -35.13 -27.48 -67.15
C THR A 22 -35.79 -27.26 -65.77
N GLU A 23 -36.71 -26.29 -65.76
CA GLU A 23 -37.75 -25.97 -64.75
C GLU A 23 -37.24 -25.57 -63.34
N ALA A 24 -37.16 -24.31 -62.92
CA ALA A 24 -38.10 -23.17 -62.96
C ALA A 24 -39.30 -23.26 -62.00
N ASN A 25 -39.25 -22.49 -60.89
CA ASN A 25 -40.21 -21.40 -60.69
C ASN A 25 -39.85 -20.48 -59.49
N ASN A 26 -40.33 -19.23 -59.58
CA ASN A 26 -40.86 -18.32 -58.55
C ASN A 26 -40.44 -18.49 -57.07
N ASN A 27 -40.25 -17.43 -56.28
CA ASN A 27 -41.09 -16.23 -56.21
C ASN A 27 -40.38 -15.19 -55.29
N GLU A 28 -40.06 -13.95 -55.70
CA GLU A 28 -40.75 -12.67 -55.35
C GLU A 28 -39.66 -11.57 -55.24
N ARG A 29 -39.86 -10.25 -55.33
CA ARG A 29 -40.89 -9.36 -55.93
C ARG A 29 -40.30 -7.94 -55.98
N TYR A 30 -40.67 -7.12 -56.97
CA TYR A 30 -40.53 -5.65 -57.00
C TYR A 30 -39.16 -5.03 -56.63
N ALA A 31 -38.12 -5.27 -57.43
CA ALA A 31 -37.16 -4.21 -57.70
C ALA A 31 -37.83 -3.18 -58.63
N THR A 32 -37.69 -1.88 -58.37
CA THR A 32 -38.19 -0.84 -59.29
C THR A 32 -37.08 -0.47 -60.27
N PRO A 33 -37.36 -0.21 -61.56
CA PRO A 33 -36.32 0.20 -62.52
C PRO A 33 -35.57 1.46 -62.09
N GLN A 34 -36.20 2.32 -61.28
CA GLN A 34 -35.58 3.51 -60.69
C GLN A 34 -34.61 3.18 -59.56
N ALA A 35 -34.81 2.10 -58.79
CA ALA A 35 -33.84 1.63 -57.81
C ALA A 35 -32.60 1.06 -58.51
N ASP A 36 -32.78 0.25 -59.55
CA ASP A 36 -31.68 -0.34 -60.30
C ASP A 36 -30.84 0.74 -61.02
N THR A 37 -31.47 1.74 -61.65
CA THR A 37 -30.71 2.88 -62.21
C THR A 37 -30.04 3.73 -61.12
N ALA A 38 -30.71 3.99 -60.00
CA ALA A 38 -30.10 4.76 -58.91
C ALA A 38 -28.97 4.02 -58.19
N LEU A 39 -28.91 2.68 -58.27
CA LEU A 39 -27.75 1.88 -57.86
C LEU A 39 -26.60 2.04 -58.86
N VAL A 40 -26.86 1.86 -60.16
CA VAL A 40 -25.86 2.03 -61.22
C VAL A 40 -25.24 3.44 -61.21
N ASP A 41 -26.05 4.49 -61.03
CA ASP A 41 -25.56 5.88 -60.93
C ASP A 41 -24.67 6.08 -59.69
N ARG A 42 -25.01 5.44 -58.56
CA ARG A 42 -24.21 5.50 -57.33
C ARG A 42 -22.93 4.68 -57.40
N ASP A 43 -22.94 3.57 -58.12
CA ASP A 43 -21.75 2.75 -58.33
C ASP A 43 -20.78 3.43 -59.30
N ALA A 44 -21.29 4.08 -60.35
CA ALA A 44 -20.50 4.92 -61.25
C ALA A 44 -19.85 6.12 -60.52
N GLU A 45 -20.57 6.79 -59.63
CA GLU A 45 -20.01 7.88 -58.81
C GLU A 45 -19.06 7.34 -57.71
N ASN A 46 -19.31 6.14 -57.15
CA ASN A 46 -18.35 5.46 -56.25
C ASN A 46 -17.02 5.18 -56.96
N GLU A 47 -17.04 4.59 -58.17
CA GLU A 47 -15.81 4.38 -58.94
C GLU A 47 -15.10 5.70 -59.25
N ARG A 48 -15.86 6.77 -59.55
CA ARG A 48 -15.30 8.09 -59.82
C ARG A 48 -14.62 8.67 -58.58
N LEU A 49 -15.28 8.63 -57.42
CA LEU A 49 -14.72 9.09 -56.15
C LEU A 49 -13.51 8.24 -55.74
N GLN A 50 -13.50 6.93 -56.02
CA GLN A 50 -12.32 6.08 -55.81
C GLN A 50 -11.15 6.48 -56.73
N ARG A 51 -11.41 6.80 -58.01
CA ARG A 51 -10.41 7.28 -58.98
C ARG A 51 -9.86 8.68 -58.62
N GLU A 52 -10.72 9.59 -58.17
CA GLU A 52 -10.30 10.91 -57.67
C GLU A 52 -9.46 10.78 -56.37
N LEU A 53 -9.84 9.85 -55.48
CA LEU A 53 -9.13 9.56 -54.23
C LEU A 53 -7.79 8.83 -54.44
N SER A 54 -7.67 7.95 -55.45
CA SER A 54 -6.38 7.34 -55.81
C SER A 54 -5.44 8.38 -56.43
N ALA A 55 -5.93 9.22 -57.35
CA ALA A 55 -5.16 10.31 -57.94
C ALA A 55 -4.70 11.33 -56.87
N ALA A 56 -5.55 11.66 -55.89
CA ALA A 56 -5.18 12.52 -54.77
C ALA A 56 -4.09 11.89 -53.88
N LYS A 57 -4.15 10.57 -53.60
CA LYS A 57 -3.10 9.84 -52.86
C LYS A 57 -1.78 9.80 -53.62
N GLU A 58 -1.82 9.60 -54.93
CA GLU A 58 -0.63 9.66 -55.80
C GLU A 58 -0.02 11.07 -55.81
N GLN A 59 -0.84 12.12 -55.90
CA GLN A 59 -0.37 13.52 -55.79
C GLN A 59 0.25 13.82 -54.41
N ILE A 60 -0.36 13.35 -53.31
CA ILE A 60 0.21 13.49 -51.96
C ILE A 60 1.56 12.77 -51.88
N THR A 61 1.67 11.56 -52.42
CA THR A 61 2.93 10.78 -52.44
C THR A 61 4.00 11.45 -53.31
N ALA A 62 3.61 12.02 -54.46
CA ALA A 62 4.49 12.79 -55.33
C ALA A 62 4.98 14.08 -54.66
N LEU A 63 4.11 14.83 -53.98
CA LEU A 63 4.49 16.03 -53.23
C LEU A 63 5.38 15.68 -52.03
N GLN A 64 5.09 14.61 -51.29
CA GLN A 64 5.93 14.12 -50.20
C GLN A 64 7.33 13.74 -50.69
N SER A 65 7.45 13.03 -51.83
CA SER A 65 8.76 12.70 -52.41
C SER A 65 9.50 13.93 -52.96
N GLN A 66 8.80 14.92 -53.54
CA GLN A 66 9.41 16.20 -53.93
C GLN A 66 9.91 17.00 -52.72
N ILE A 67 9.15 17.06 -51.63
CA ILE A 67 9.58 17.68 -50.36
C ILE A 67 10.78 16.94 -49.77
N LEU A 68 10.79 15.60 -49.85
CA LEU A 68 11.91 14.78 -49.38
C LEU A 68 13.19 15.03 -50.21
N VAL A 69 13.08 15.23 -51.52
CA VAL A 69 14.21 15.56 -52.40
C VAL A 69 14.68 17.00 -52.22
N ALA A 70 13.76 17.96 -52.09
CA ALA A 70 14.11 19.38 -51.87
C ALA A 70 14.89 19.59 -50.56
N ASN A 71 14.59 18.81 -49.52
CA ASN A 71 15.28 18.88 -48.22
C ASN A 71 16.62 18.12 -48.17
N GLN A 72 17.04 17.40 -49.21
CA GLN A 72 18.29 16.62 -49.18
C GLN A 72 19.58 17.45 -49.32
N GLY A 73 19.49 18.72 -49.73
CA GLY A 73 20.66 19.54 -50.07
C GLY A 73 21.69 19.73 -48.95
N GLU A 74 21.26 19.78 -47.68
CA GLU A 74 22.13 20.03 -46.52
C GLU A 74 21.78 19.17 -45.29
N SER A 75 21.67 17.85 -45.48
CA SER A 75 21.32 16.92 -44.38
C SER A 75 22.49 16.69 -43.40
N PHE A 76 22.81 17.69 -42.57
CA PHE A 76 23.80 17.60 -41.49
C PHE A 76 23.35 16.69 -40.32
N LEU A 77 22.05 16.40 -40.25
CA LEU A 77 21.38 15.66 -39.18
C LEU A 77 21.20 14.19 -39.53
N THR A 78 21.41 13.30 -38.56
CA THR A 78 20.98 11.90 -38.66
C THR A 78 19.60 11.76 -38.03
N VAL A 79 18.56 11.91 -38.85
CA VAL A 79 17.17 11.67 -38.44
C VAL A 79 17.00 10.19 -38.06
N ARG A 80 16.24 9.92 -37.01
CA ARG A 80 15.83 8.59 -36.56
C ARG A 80 14.32 8.55 -36.37
N ASP A 81 13.74 7.38 -36.63
CA ASP A 81 12.33 7.05 -36.39
C ASP A 81 12.07 6.69 -34.92
N ASP A 82 10.79 6.50 -34.59
CA ASP A 82 10.32 6.23 -33.23
C ASP A 82 10.65 4.79 -32.82
N ASP A 83 10.47 3.82 -33.71
CA ASP A 83 10.87 2.41 -33.58
C ASP A 83 12.34 2.26 -33.16
N TYR A 84 13.25 3.06 -33.73
CA TYR A 84 14.66 3.09 -33.33
C TYR A 84 14.82 3.48 -31.86
N PHE A 85 14.11 4.51 -31.39
CA PHE A 85 14.21 5.01 -30.02
C PHE A 85 13.52 4.09 -29.02
N GLU A 86 12.35 3.51 -29.35
CA GLU A 86 11.73 2.44 -28.57
C GLU A 86 12.71 1.28 -28.41
N SER A 87 13.26 0.79 -29.53
CA SER A 87 14.25 -0.29 -29.55
C SER A 87 15.52 0.06 -28.77
N ALA A 88 15.93 1.32 -28.73
CA ALA A 88 17.09 1.77 -27.96
C ALA A 88 16.81 1.81 -26.45
N CYS A 89 15.61 2.26 -26.05
CA CYS A 89 15.15 2.21 -24.67
C CYS A 89 15.05 0.76 -24.17
N GLN A 90 14.43 -0.13 -24.98
CA GLN A 90 14.35 -1.56 -24.68
C GLN A 90 15.74 -2.21 -24.54
N ARG A 91 16.71 -1.86 -25.41
CA ARG A 91 18.11 -2.33 -25.28
C ARG A 91 18.75 -1.86 -23.96
N LEU A 92 18.60 -0.59 -23.59
CA LEU A 92 19.14 -0.04 -22.34
C LEU A 92 18.50 -0.70 -21.12
N TYR A 93 17.17 -0.86 -21.11
CA TYR A 93 16.45 -1.55 -20.04
C TYR A 93 16.92 -3.01 -19.89
N SER A 94 17.08 -3.73 -21.01
CA SER A 94 17.56 -5.13 -21.01
C SER A 94 19.00 -5.24 -20.47
N GLN A 95 19.89 -4.30 -20.82
CA GLN A 95 21.24 -4.22 -20.26
C GLN A 95 21.22 -3.96 -18.74
N ALA A 96 20.37 -3.06 -18.27
CA ALA A 96 20.22 -2.74 -16.86
C ALA A 96 19.69 -3.94 -16.06
N GLN A 97 18.63 -4.60 -16.55
CA GLN A 97 18.09 -5.85 -15.98
C GLN A 97 19.16 -6.93 -15.86
N GLU A 98 19.91 -7.20 -16.94
CA GLU A 98 20.97 -8.23 -16.91
C GLU A 98 22.10 -7.86 -15.95
N TRP A 99 22.55 -6.60 -15.94
CA TRP A 99 23.61 -6.14 -15.04
C TRP A 99 23.21 -6.31 -13.58
N VAL A 100 22.02 -5.85 -13.19
CA VAL A 100 21.53 -5.96 -11.80
C VAL A 100 21.32 -7.43 -11.41
N ALA A 101 20.79 -8.26 -12.31
CA ALA A 101 20.62 -9.69 -12.05
C ALA A 101 21.97 -10.40 -11.81
N ARG A 102 22.99 -10.08 -12.61
CA ARG A 102 24.36 -10.62 -12.45
C ARG A 102 25.03 -10.09 -11.17
N PHE A 103 24.89 -8.79 -10.87
CA PHE A 103 25.43 -8.13 -9.68
C PHE A 103 24.84 -8.72 -8.39
N SER A 104 23.51 -8.78 -8.31
CA SER A 104 22.78 -9.34 -7.15
C SER A 104 23.18 -10.79 -6.92
N LYS A 105 23.23 -11.61 -7.98
CA LYS A 105 23.60 -13.03 -7.90
C LYS A 105 25.01 -13.27 -7.38
N ALA A 106 25.99 -12.45 -7.80
CA ALA A 106 27.37 -12.58 -7.29
C ALA A 106 27.51 -12.26 -5.79
N SER A 107 26.50 -11.59 -5.22
CA SER A 107 26.38 -11.29 -3.80
C SER A 107 25.21 -12.02 -3.14
N ASP A 108 24.81 -13.20 -3.65
CA ASP A 108 23.75 -14.04 -3.04
C ASP A 108 24.11 -14.53 -1.62
N ASN A 109 25.40 -14.60 -1.29
CA ASN A 109 25.91 -14.94 0.04
C ASN A 109 26.09 -13.70 0.95
N THR A 110 25.96 -12.48 0.42
CA THR A 110 26.03 -11.24 1.21
C THR A 110 24.63 -10.69 1.45
N ARG A 111 24.33 -10.32 2.70
CA ARG A 111 23.12 -9.55 3.03
C ARG A 111 23.35 -8.07 2.70
N CYS A 112 22.29 -7.37 2.27
CA CYS A 112 22.34 -5.91 2.19
C CYS A 112 22.60 -5.31 3.59
N ARG A 113 23.21 -4.12 3.62
CA ARG A 113 23.12 -3.25 4.78
C ARG A 113 21.68 -2.75 4.89
N LEU A 114 21.14 -2.73 6.11
CA LEU A 114 19.86 -2.06 6.37
C LEU A 114 19.97 -0.58 6.04
N SER A 115 18.90 0.02 5.52
CA SER A 115 18.71 1.45 5.24
C SER A 115 19.30 2.33 6.35
N ALA A 116 18.88 2.13 7.60
CA ALA A 116 19.34 2.87 8.79
C ALA A 116 20.83 2.71 9.13
N ASN A 117 21.49 1.65 8.63
CA ASN A 117 22.93 1.40 8.80
C ASN A 117 23.78 1.95 7.63
N ILE A 118 23.16 2.60 6.64
CA ILE A 118 23.86 3.31 5.57
C ILE A 118 24.08 4.75 6.04
N HIS A 119 25.31 5.09 6.45
CA HIS A 119 25.70 6.46 6.81
C HIS A 119 25.89 7.35 5.56
N ASP A 120 24.83 7.47 4.75
CA ASP A 120 24.75 8.30 3.55
C ASP A 120 23.28 8.61 3.24
N GLU A 121 22.83 9.77 3.70
CA GLU A 121 21.48 10.33 3.52
C GLU A 121 21.02 10.23 2.05
N LYS A 122 21.90 10.53 1.09
CA LYS A 122 21.59 10.48 -0.36
C LYS A 122 21.42 9.06 -0.92
N VAL A 123 21.81 8.03 -0.18
CA VAL A 123 21.57 6.63 -0.54
C VAL A 123 20.29 6.13 0.14
N GLN A 124 19.98 6.63 1.34
CA GLN A 124 18.68 6.42 2.00
C GLN A 124 17.56 7.06 1.17
N ASP A 125 17.67 8.36 0.85
CA ASP A 125 16.78 9.09 -0.06
C ASP A 125 16.48 8.31 -1.35
N ARG A 126 17.51 7.70 -1.97
CA ARG A 126 17.36 6.96 -3.23
C ARG A 126 16.65 5.61 -3.07
N LEU A 127 16.82 4.96 -1.93
CA LEU A 127 16.13 3.71 -1.61
C LEU A 127 14.66 4.00 -1.30
N ASP A 128 14.38 5.04 -0.53
CA ASP A 128 13.02 5.38 -0.12
C ASP A 128 12.21 5.96 -1.28
N ASN A 129 12.78 6.88 -2.07
CA ASN A 129 12.14 7.44 -3.26
C ASN A 129 11.93 6.42 -4.41
N ALA A 130 12.49 5.21 -4.32
CA ALA A 130 12.22 4.13 -5.27
C ALA A 130 10.89 3.41 -5.00
N ILE A 131 10.33 3.51 -3.79
CA ILE A 131 9.18 2.71 -3.35
C ILE A 131 7.90 3.56 -3.28
N LEU A 132 6.90 3.21 -4.11
CA LEU A 132 5.69 4.00 -4.38
C LEU A 132 4.43 3.47 -3.68
N ASP A 133 4.49 2.28 -3.07
CA ASP A 133 3.36 1.66 -2.34
C ASP A 133 3.46 1.82 -0.82
N GLY A 134 4.56 2.38 -0.31
CA GLY A 134 4.89 2.49 1.12
C GLY A 134 5.42 1.21 1.75
N SER A 135 5.89 0.23 0.96
CA SER A 135 6.59 -0.95 1.48
C SER A 135 7.93 -0.61 2.13
N ASP A 136 8.30 -1.35 3.18
CA ASP A 136 9.62 -1.29 3.81
C ASP A 136 10.71 -1.78 2.83
N VAL A 137 11.64 -0.88 2.48
CA VAL A 137 12.71 -1.16 1.52
C VAL A 137 13.72 -2.21 2.02
N ASP A 138 13.91 -2.36 3.33
CA ASP A 138 14.80 -3.38 3.88
C ASP A 138 14.21 -4.80 3.77
N ILE A 139 12.87 -4.93 3.79
CA ILE A 139 12.21 -6.20 3.47
C ILE A 139 12.43 -6.56 2.00
N LEU A 140 12.32 -5.58 1.09
CA LEU A 140 12.55 -5.78 -0.34
C LEU A 140 14.04 -6.08 -0.66
N LEU A 141 14.98 -5.43 0.03
CA LEU A 141 16.42 -5.69 -0.07
C LEU A 141 16.85 -7.03 0.55
N ALA A 142 16.04 -7.61 1.46
CA ALA A 142 16.29 -8.93 2.03
C ALA A 142 15.87 -10.08 1.08
N ASP A 143 14.85 -9.86 0.23
CA ASP A 143 14.42 -10.85 -0.75
C ASP A 143 15.32 -10.86 -2.01
N ARG A 144 15.67 -12.05 -2.50
CA ARG A 144 16.65 -12.22 -3.60
C ARG A 144 16.10 -11.87 -4.99
N VAL A 145 14.79 -11.77 -5.14
CA VAL A 145 14.09 -11.34 -6.37
C VAL A 145 13.84 -9.83 -6.27
N GLU A 146 13.15 -9.36 -5.23
CA GLU A 146 12.74 -7.95 -5.08
C GLU A 146 13.95 -7.01 -5.02
N ARG A 147 15.04 -7.41 -4.36
CA ARG A 147 16.33 -6.69 -4.34
C ARG A 147 16.83 -6.30 -5.73
N ARG A 148 16.53 -7.09 -6.76
CA ARG A 148 16.91 -6.80 -8.16
C ARG A 148 16.09 -5.64 -8.72
N ASN A 149 14.81 -5.59 -8.39
CA ASN A 149 13.91 -4.54 -8.85
C ASN A 149 14.23 -3.22 -8.15
N VAL A 150 14.51 -3.24 -6.83
CA VAL A 150 14.99 -2.08 -6.07
C VAL A 150 16.29 -1.53 -6.68
N PHE A 151 17.30 -2.38 -6.92
CA PHE A 151 18.54 -1.93 -7.55
C PHE A 151 18.36 -1.44 -9.00
N LEU A 152 17.47 -2.05 -9.77
CA LEU A 152 17.14 -1.61 -11.13
C LEU A 152 16.50 -0.21 -11.12
N SER A 153 15.55 0.02 -10.21
CA SER A 153 14.93 1.33 -10.01
C SER A 153 15.95 2.40 -9.63
N VAL A 154 16.78 2.15 -8.61
CA VAL A 154 17.83 3.08 -8.16
C VAL A 154 18.86 3.37 -9.26
N VAL A 155 19.34 2.34 -9.98
CA VAL A 155 20.31 2.50 -11.06
C VAL A 155 19.71 3.29 -12.23
N MET A 156 18.47 3.00 -12.63
CA MET A 156 17.82 3.75 -13.71
C MET A 156 17.49 5.20 -13.30
N ALA A 157 17.14 5.45 -12.04
CA ALA A 157 16.97 6.81 -11.52
C ALA A 157 18.30 7.60 -11.52
N MET A 158 19.43 6.97 -11.17
CA MET A 158 20.76 7.58 -11.25
C MET A 158 21.22 7.81 -12.70
N ILE A 159 20.92 6.89 -13.63
CA ILE A 159 21.17 7.06 -15.07
C ILE A 159 20.34 8.23 -15.60
N TRP A 160 19.06 8.33 -15.23
CA TRP A 160 18.23 9.48 -15.58
C TRP A 160 18.81 10.79 -15.04
N GLU A 161 19.09 10.87 -13.74
CA GLU A 161 19.59 12.06 -13.06
C GLU A 161 20.91 12.56 -13.67
N TYR A 162 21.86 11.67 -13.91
CA TYR A 162 23.20 12.07 -14.33
C TYR A 162 23.37 12.17 -15.85
N VAL A 163 22.63 11.38 -16.64
CA VAL A 163 22.73 11.35 -18.10
C VAL A 163 21.60 12.12 -18.78
N PHE A 164 20.34 11.78 -18.49
CA PHE A 164 19.18 12.29 -19.25
C PHE A 164 18.69 13.68 -18.81
N THR A 165 18.95 14.14 -17.58
CA THR A 165 18.67 15.56 -17.19
C THR A 165 19.58 16.57 -17.89
N ARG A 166 20.63 16.11 -18.58
CA ARG A 166 21.62 16.99 -19.19
C ARG A 166 21.08 17.57 -20.50
N TYR A 167 21.38 18.85 -20.74
CA TYR A 167 21.01 19.51 -22.00
C TYR A 167 21.68 18.84 -23.21
N LEU A 168 22.96 18.50 -23.02
CA LEU A 168 23.70 17.46 -23.74
C LEU A 168 24.73 16.93 -22.73
N PHE A 169 24.90 15.62 -22.64
CA PHE A 169 25.94 15.01 -21.78
C PHE A 169 27.33 15.45 -22.23
N GLY A 170 28.31 15.56 -21.32
CA GLY A 170 29.66 16.05 -21.66
C GLY A 170 29.80 17.55 -21.97
N LEU A 171 28.72 18.35 -21.93
CA LEU A 171 28.83 19.81 -21.92
C LEU A 171 29.06 20.34 -20.51
N ASP A 172 30.06 21.21 -20.35
CA ASP A 172 30.31 21.95 -19.11
C ASP A 172 29.15 22.90 -18.73
N ARG A 173 29.23 23.47 -17.53
CA ARG A 173 28.19 24.34 -16.97
C ARG A 173 28.01 25.64 -17.76
N GLU A 174 29.07 26.24 -18.26
CA GLU A 174 29.06 27.54 -18.92
C GLU A 174 28.53 27.43 -20.37
N GLN A 175 29.02 26.46 -21.15
CA GLN A 175 28.49 26.12 -22.47
C GLN A 175 26.99 25.80 -22.39
N ARG A 176 26.58 25.02 -21.38
CA ARG A 176 25.18 24.69 -21.11
C ARG A 176 24.32 25.92 -20.79
N GLN A 177 24.82 26.85 -19.97
CA GLN A 177 24.10 28.08 -19.65
C GLN A 177 23.99 29.01 -20.87
N LYS A 178 25.05 29.16 -21.66
CA LYS A 178 25.04 29.93 -22.91
C LYS A 178 24.03 29.39 -23.92
N LEU A 179 24.04 28.06 -24.15
CA LEU A 179 23.09 27.42 -25.08
C LEU A 179 21.64 27.57 -24.61
N LYS A 180 21.33 27.32 -23.32
CA LYS A 180 19.98 27.51 -22.77
C LYS A 180 19.50 28.97 -22.84
N SER A 181 20.39 29.93 -22.61
CA SER A 181 20.04 31.36 -22.73
C SER A 181 19.74 31.74 -24.17
N LEU A 182 20.53 31.26 -25.13
CA LEU A 182 20.33 31.51 -26.55
C LEU A 182 19.06 30.82 -27.08
N GLU A 183 18.80 29.56 -26.68
CA GLU A 183 17.56 28.84 -27.01
C GLU A 183 16.33 29.63 -26.54
N LYS A 184 16.33 30.18 -25.31
CA LYS A 184 15.24 31.01 -24.80
C LYS A 184 15.04 32.29 -25.62
N THR A 185 16.10 33.04 -25.94
CA THR A 185 16.00 34.26 -26.75
C THR A 185 15.56 33.97 -28.20
N LEU A 186 15.89 32.79 -28.73
CA LEU A 186 15.37 32.33 -30.02
C LEU A 186 13.88 31.92 -29.93
N GLN A 187 13.43 31.29 -28.84
CA GLN A 187 12.00 31.01 -28.60
C GLN A 187 11.14 32.28 -28.47
N GLU A 188 11.73 33.40 -28.04
CA GLU A 188 11.07 34.71 -27.96
C GLU A 188 10.89 35.39 -29.35
N THR A 189 11.55 34.90 -30.41
CA THR A 189 11.68 35.63 -31.70
C THR A 189 11.52 34.79 -32.97
N ALA A 190 11.66 33.46 -32.91
CA ALA A 190 11.65 32.57 -34.06
C ALA A 190 10.61 31.43 -33.91
N PRO A 191 10.07 30.87 -35.01
CA PRO A 191 9.14 29.74 -34.96
C PRO A 191 9.76 28.51 -34.27
N ALA A 192 8.94 27.75 -33.54
CA ALA A 192 9.38 26.58 -32.76
C ALA A 192 10.22 25.58 -33.58
N GLY A 193 9.75 25.20 -34.77
CA GLY A 193 10.50 24.32 -35.68
C GLY A 193 11.87 24.86 -36.12
N ALA A 194 12.03 26.17 -36.26
CA ALA A 194 13.32 26.79 -36.59
C ALA A 194 14.29 26.74 -35.39
N VAL A 195 13.80 26.95 -34.16
CA VAL A 195 14.62 26.78 -32.95
C VAL A 195 14.99 25.31 -32.73
N ALA A 196 14.06 24.40 -32.95
CA ALA A 196 14.28 22.95 -32.88
C ALA A 196 15.33 22.48 -33.90
N GLN A 197 15.29 22.97 -35.14
CA GLN A 197 16.31 22.72 -36.16
C GLN A 197 17.68 23.33 -35.79
N TRP A 198 17.72 24.59 -35.34
CA TRP A 198 18.96 25.22 -34.86
C TRP A 198 19.60 24.41 -33.73
N ARG A 199 18.80 23.96 -32.77
CA ARG A 199 19.23 23.13 -31.64
C ARG A 199 19.81 21.80 -32.12
N ALA A 200 19.07 21.07 -32.95
CA ALA A 200 19.48 19.79 -33.52
C ALA A 200 20.85 19.90 -34.22
N ILE A 201 21.01 20.91 -35.08
CA ILE A 201 22.23 21.14 -35.86
C ILE A 201 23.40 21.52 -34.94
N THR A 202 23.17 22.45 -34.01
CA THR A 202 24.21 22.93 -33.07
C THR A 202 24.72 21.80 -32.18
N LEU A 203 23.82 20.98 -31.62
CA LEU A 203 24.19 19.83 -30.78
C LEU A 203 24.87 18.73 -31.61
N THR A 204 24.47 18.53 -32.87
CA THR A 204 25.12 17.59 -33.81
C THR A 204 26.54 18.00 -34.19
N PHE A 205 26.84 19.29 -34.30
CA PHE A 205 28.21 19.76 -34.51
C PHE A 205 29.06 19.73 -33.24
N LEU A 206 28.46 20.02 -32.07
CA LEU A 206 29.15 19.92 -30.79
C LEU A 206 29.54 18.47 -30.46
N SER A 207 28.65 17.49 -30.72
CA SER A 207 28.90 16.08 -30.41
C SER A 207 30.01 15.43 -31.25
N LYS A 208 30.30 15.98 -32.43
CA LYS A 208 31.38 15.55 -33.34
C LYS A 208 32.77 16.06 -32.94
N ARG A 209 32.90 16.93 -31.92
CA ARG A 209 34.21 17.47 -31.47
C ARG A 209 34.98 16.44 -30.64
N ALA A 210 36.24 16.16 -30.99
CA ALA A 210 37.09 15.21 -30.24
C ALA A 210 37.21 15.56 -28.73
N ALA A 211 37.34 16.85 -28.39
CA ALA A 211 37.37 17.29 -26.99
C ALA A 211 36.05 17.03 -26.23
N PHE A 212 34.91 17.11 -26.92
CA PHE A 212 33.61 16.74 -26.34
C PHE A 212 33.50 15.23 -26.12
N GLN A 213 33.98 14.42 -27.08
CA GLN A 213 34.01 12.95 -26.94
C GLN A 213 34.92 12.52 -25.76
N GLN A 214 36.06 13.20 -25.57
CA GLN A 214 36.92 13.01 -24.41
C GLN A 214 36.23 13.40 -23.09
N GLN A 215 35.50 14.52 -23.05
CA GLN A 215 34.73 14.92 -21.87
C GLN A 215 33.60 13.93 -21.57
N CYS A 216 32.84 13.48 -22.58
CA CYS A 216 31.83 12.43 -22.43
C CYS A 216 32.42 11.14 -21.84
N ALA A 217 33.63 10.73 -22.26
CA ALA A 217 34.30 9.57 -21.68
C ALA A 217 34.63 9.79 -20.19
N GLN A 218 35.17 10.94 -19.82
CA GLN A 218 35.49 11.28 -18.43
C GLN A 218 34.23 11.37 -17.55
N ASP A 219 33.19 12.06 -18.02
CA ASP A 219 31.89 12.15 -17.35
C ASP A 219 31.24 10.76 -17.19
N THR A 220 31.41 9.86 -18.16
CA THR A 220 30.91 8.47 -18.09
C THR A 220 31.59 7.68 -16.96
N GLU A 221 32.91 7.82 -16.79
CA GLU A 221 33.62 7.18 -15.67
C GLU A 221 33.21 7.79 -14.31
N ALA A 222 32.94 9.10 -14.25
CA ALA A 222 32.44 9.75 -13.04
C ALA A 222 31.04 9.23 -12.63
N VAL A 223 30.14 9.05 -13.60
CA VAL A 223 28.81 8.45 -13.38
C VAL A 223 28.92 6.96 -12.99
N LEU A 224 29.83 6.22 -13.62
CA LEU A 224 30.13 4.84 -13.24
C LEU A 224 30.56 4.75 -11.78
N HIS A 225 31.51 5.58 -11.35
CA HIS A 225 31.97 5.59 -9.95
C HIS A 225 30.88 6.00 -8.96
N ALA A 226 29.99 6.92 -9.33
CA ALA A 226 28.84 7.28 -8.49
C ALA A 226 27.89 6.10 -8.30
N ILE A 227 27.50 5.42 -9.38
CA ILE A 227 26.60 4.25 -9.33
C ILE A 227 27.26 3.08 -8.60
N ASP A 228 28.51 2.73 -8.95
CA ASP A 228 29.26 1.65 -8.32
C ASP A 228 29.43 1.89 -6.81
N SER A 229 29.75 3.12 -6.39
CA SER A 229 29.85 3.48 -4.96
C SER A 229 28.51 3.42 -4.23
N THR A 230 27.40 3.81 -4.87
CA THR A 230 26.05 3.71 -4.27
C THR A 230 25.63 2.25 -4.11
N VAL A 231 25.69 1.45 -5.18
CA VAL A 231 25.19 0.06 -5.15
C VAL A 231 26.07 -0.82 -4.24
N THR A 232 27.39 -0.65 -4.25
CA THR A 232 28.30 -1.39 -3.32
C THR A 232 28.21 -0.91 -1.86
N ARG A 233 27.69 0.30 -1.61
CA ARG A 233 27.37 0.78 -0.25
C ARG A 233 26.14 0.10 0.34
N VAL A 234 25.16 -0.25 -0.49
CA VAL A 234 23.99 -1.06 -0.06
C VAL A 234 24.36 -2.54 0.05
N LEU A 235 25.00 -3.12 -0.98
CA LEU A 235 25.36 -4.54 -1.05
C LEU A 235 26.86 -4.75 -1.32
N PRO A 236 27.66 -5.07 -0.28
CA PRO A 236 29.09 -5.32 -0.43
C PRO A 236 29.39 -6.54 -1.29
N VAL A 237 30.13 -6.33 -2.39
CA VAL A 237 30.54 -7.39 -3.33
C VAL A 237 31.92 -7.93 -2.94
N SER A 238 32.10 -9.25 -3.01
CA SER A 238 33.42 -9.88 -2.85
C SER A 238 34.30 -9.64 -4.08
N SER A 239 35.61 -9.42 -3.86
CA SER A 239 36.51 -8.76 -4.82
C SER A 239 36.78 -9.50 -6.16
N VAL A 240 36.28 -10.73 -6.33
CA VAL A 240 36.64 -11.64 -7.43
C VAL A 240 36.16 -11.15 -8.81
N ASN A 241 35.05 -10.40 -8.89
CA ASN A 241 34.40 -10.05 -10.17
C ASN A 241 34.20 -8.54 -10.41
N VAL A 242 34.71 -7.65 -9.54
CA VAL A 242 34.44 -6.20 -9.58
C VAL A 242 34.72 -5.58 -10.96
N TYR A 243 35.86 -5.91 -11.58
CA TYR A 243 36.22 -5.40 -12.91
C TYR A 243 35.22 -5.80 -14.01
N GLN A 244 34.60 -6.98 -13.92
CA GLN A 244 33.59 -7.41 -14.89
C GLN A 244 32.29 -6.62 -14.73
N PHE A 245 31.86 -6.35 -13.49
CA PHE A 245 30.68 -5.52 -13.22
C PHE A 245 30.89 -4.07 -13.63
N GLN A 246 32.04 -3.48 -13.31
CA GLN A 246 32.38 -2.12 -13.74
C GLN A 246 32.49 -2.03 -15.27
N ARG A 247 33.02 -3.05 -15.96
CA ARG A 247 33.02 -3.09 -17.44
C ARG A 247 31.60 -3.14 -18.00
N ALA A 248 30.75 -4.03 -17.52
CA ALA A 248 29.38 -4.14 -17.99
C ALA A 248 28.55 -2.87 -17.70
N LEU A 249 28.77 -2.23 -16.54
CA LEU A 249 28.18 -0.93 -16.21
C LEU A 249 28.66 0.18 -17.15
N ARG A 250 29.96 0.20 -17.49
CA ARG A 250 30.55 1.15 -18.47
C ARG A 250 29.92 1.02 -19.85
N ASP A 251 29.75 -0.21 -20.34
CA ASP A 251 29.21 -0.46 -21.68
C ASP A 251 27.68 -0.19 -21.73
N MET A 252 26.95 -0.37 -20.61
CA MET A 252 25.58 0.13 -20.44
C MET A 252 25.51 1.67 -20.42
N LEU A 253 26.36 2.34 -19.62
CA LEU A 253 26.39 3.80 -19.52
C LEU A 253 26.76 4.45 -20.85
N ARG A 254 27.68 3.86 -21.64
CA ARG A 254 27.96 4.27 -23.02
C ARG A 254 26.72 4.17 -23.91
N SER A 255 25.92 3.13 -23.75
CA SER A 255 24.66 2.96 -24.48
C SER A 255 23.64 4.04 -24.08
N ALA A 256 23.52 4.36 -22.79
CA ALA A 256 22.68 5.45 -22.28
C ALA A 256 23.14 6.84 -22.75
N VAL A 257 24.44 7.11 -22.76
CA VAL A 257 25.03 8.38 -23.23
C VAL A 257 24.86 8.54 -24.73
N SER A 258 25.05 7.47 -25.53
CA SER A 258 24.74 7.50 -26.97
C SER A 258 23.27 7.85 -27.21
N LEU A 259 22.35 7.12 -26.56
CA LEU A 259 20.91 7.34 -26.66
C LEU A 259 20.52 8.78 -26.27
N SER A 260 21.05 9.30 -25.15
CA SER A 260 20.84 10.67 -24.71
C SER A 260 21.33 11.70 -25.74
N ILE A 261 22.52 11.52 -26.33
CA ILE A 261 23.02 12.39 -27.39
C ILE A 261 22.13 12.30 -28.64
N GLU A 262 21.81 11.09 -29.10
CA GLU A 262 21.05 10.82 -30.31
C GLU A 262 19.62 11.39 -30.22
N MET A 263 18.96 11.27 -29.05
CA MET A 263 17.69 11.92 -28.72
C MET A 263 17.79 13.45 -28.77
N ARG A 264 18.81 14.05 -28.15
CA ARG A 264 18.98 15.51 -28.09
C ARG A 264 19.45 16.14 -29.40
N THR A 265 19.95 15.35 -30.35
CA THR A 265 20.29 15.79 -31.72
C THR A 265 19.15 15.71 -32.74
N GLN A 266 17.96 15.22 -32.36
CA GLN A 266 16.78 15.27 -33.23
C GLN A 266 16.14 16.68 -33.22
N ARG A 267 15.31 16.97 -34.24
CA ARG A 267 14.42 18.14 -34.25
C ARG A 267 13.38 18.03 -33.13
N ALA A 268 12.54 16.99 -33.20
CA ALA A 268 11.58 16.64 -32.17
C ALA A 268 12.25 16.48 -30.79
N GLU A 269 11.54 16.85 -29.74
CA GLU A 269 12.03 16.79 -28.36
C GLU A 269 11.72 15.44 -27.73
N TYR A 270 12.71 14.53 -27.74
CA TYR A 270 12.65 13.28 -27.01
C TYR A 270 13.12 13.50 -25.56
N THR A 271 12.25 13.23 -24.59
CA THR A 271 12.49 13.44 -23.16
C THR A 271 12.23 12.16 -22.38
N MET A 272 13.22 11.70 -21.61
CA MET A 272 13.00 10.75 -20.53
C MET A 272 12.56 11.52 -19.29
N LEU A 273 11.32 11.29 -18.85
CA LEU A 273 10.72 11.96 -17.70
C LEU A 273 11.35 11.45 -16.38
N PRO A 274 11.27 12.24 -15.29
CA PRO A 274 11.65 11.73 -13.97
C PRO A 274 10.92 10.43 -13.65
N PRO A 275 11.57 9.47 -12.97
CA PRO A 275 10.87 8.41 -12.26
C PRO A 275 9.83 9.04 -11.33
N LEU A 276 8.64 8.43 -11.24
CA LEU A 276 7.67 8.80 -10.21
C LEU A 276 8.28 8.56 -8.83
N GLN A 277 7.94 9.41 -7.87
CA GLN A 277 8.41 9.38 -6.48
C GLN A 277 7.20 9.30 -5.53
N PRO A 278 7.36 8.76 -4.31
CA PRO A 278 6.30 8.76 -3.31
C PRO A 278 6.08 10.18 -2.77
N GLU A 279 4.82 10.56 -2.56
CA GLU A 279 4.46 11.81 -1.87
C GLU A 279 4.19 11.51 -0.40
N TYR A 280 4.92 12.16 0.51
CA TYR A 280 4.76 12.06 1.96
C TYR A 280 4.19 13.35 2.55
N ASP A 281 3.36 13.21 3.60
CA ASP A 281 2.78 14.34 4.31
C ASP A 281 3.73 14.92 5.38
N ALA A 282 3.27 15.94 6.10
CA ALA A 282 4.05 16.58 7.16
C ALA A 282 4.34 15.68 8.39
N ASN A 283 3.75 14.49 8.47
CA ASN A 283 3.97 13.48 9.51
C ASN A 283 4.90 12.35 9.03
N GLY A 284 5.18 12.26 7.72
CA GLY A 284 5.91 11.16 7.08
C GLY A 284 5.02 10.01 6.61
N ASP A 285 3.69 10.15 6.65
CA ASP A 285 2.75 9.16 6.09
C ASP A 285 2.61 9.36 4.57
N LEU A 286 2.45 8.26 3.82
CA LEU A 286 2.28 8.30 2.35
C LEU A 286 0.92 8.92 1.99
N VAL A 287 0.93 10.05 1.27
CA VAL A 287 -0.26 10.83 0.86
C VAL A 287 -1.18 10.01 -0.04
N GLY A 288 -0.61 9.25 -0.97
CA GLY A 288 -1.36 8.44 -1.92
C GLY A 288 -0.49 7.36 -2.56
N LYS A 289 -1.11 6.23 -2.93
CA LYS A 289 -0.46 5.16 -3.67
C LYS A 289 -0.57 5.42 -5.17
N VAL A 290 0.53 5.31 -5.91
CA VAL A 290 0.54 5.46 -7.37
C VAL A 290 -0.25 4.31 -8.01
N LEU A 291 -1.23 4.64 -8.84
CA LEU A 291 -2.05 3.67 -9.58
C LEU A 291 -1.46 3.41 -10.98
N PHE A 292 -1.62 2.18 -11.47
CA PHE A 292 -1.21 1.79 -12.81
C PHE A 292 -2.14 2.39 -13.88
N ASN A 293 -1.55 3.01 -14.91
CA ASN A 293 -2.25 3.54 -16.07
C ASN A 293 -1.74 2.85 -17.36
N ALA A 294 -2.65 2.27 -18.16
CA ALA A 294 -2.28 1.43 -19.30
C ALA A 294 -1.69 2.21 -20.49
N SER A 295 -1.91 3.53 -20.56
CA SER A 295 -1.40 4.39 -21.64
C SER A 295 0.03 4.86 -21.41
N LEU A 296 0.46 5.00 -20.14
CA LEU A 296 1.76 5.53 -19.75
C LEU A 296 2.72 4.47 -19.18
N MET A 297 2.20 3.31 -18.76
CA MET A 297 2.94 2.29 -18.02
C MET A 297 2.79 0.87 -18.60
N SER A 298 3.80 0.04 -18.33
CA SER A 298 3.87 -1.39 -18.65
C SER A 298 4.23 -2.15 -17.38
N GLY A 299 3.43 -3.16 -17.01
CA GLY A 299 3.59 -3.92 -15.76
C GLY A 299 4.81 -4.86 -15.70
N GLY A 300 5.64 -4.86 -16.75
CA GLY A 300 6.79 -5.75 -16.90
C GLY A 300 6.42 -7.20 -17.24
N SER A 301 7.31 -7.90 -17.94
CA SER A 301 7.09 -9.29 -18.38
C SER A 301 7.30 -10.34 -17.26
N GLY A 302 6.93 -10.01 -16.02
CA GLY A 302 7.24 -10.77 -14.81
C GLY A 302 6.22 -11.87 -14.51
N GLU A 303 5.07 -11.48 -13.96
CA GLU A 303 4.18 -12.41 -13.24
C GLU A 303 2.68 -12.26 -13.58
N THR A 304 2.27 -11.21 -14.32
CA THR A 304 0.86 -10.95 -14.65
C THR A 304 0.53 -11.26 -16.10
N THR A 305 -0.10 -12.42 -16.35
CA THR A 305 -0.73 -12.78 -17.64
C THR A 305 -2.06 -12.02 -17.86
N SER A 306 -2.09 -10.73 -17.54
CA SER A 306 -3.27 -9.86 -17.61
C SER A 306 -2.95 -8.63 -18.44
N ASP A 307 -3.86 -8.26 -19.34
CA ASP A 307 -3.70 -7.08 -20.19
C ASP A 307 -3.60 -5.79 -19.35
N ASN A 308 -2.84 -4.80 -19.82
CA ASN A 308 -2.63 -3.54 -19.10
C ASN A 308 -3.95 -2.87 -18.69
N TYR A 309 -4.97 -2.87 -19.57
CA TYR A 309 -6.30 -2.33 -19.28
C TYR A 309 -7.03 -3.06 -18.13
N GLU A 310 -6.77 -4.35 -17.93
CA GLU A 310 -7.33 -5.13 -16.83
C GLU A 310 -6.63 -4.84 -15.49
N LEU A 311 -5.38 -4.38 -15.52
CA LEU A 311 -4.62 -3.97 -14.33
C LEU A 311 -5.05 -2.57 -13.87
N GLU A 312 -5.28 -1.65 -14.82
CA GLU A 312 -5.84 -0.31 -14.58
C GLU A 312 -7.29 -0.39 -14.06
N ARG A 313 -8.16 -1.20 -14.69
CA ARG A 313 -9.55 -1.45 -14.21
C ARG A 313 -9.62 -1.98 -12.78
N LYS A 314 -8.59 -2.69 -12.32
CA LYS A 314 -8.49 -3.23 -10.95
C LYS A 314 -7.91 -2.23 -9.95
N GLY A 315 -7.51 -1.03 -10.38
CA GLY A 315 -6.84 -0.04 -9.54
C GLY A 315 -5.52 -0.57 -8.98
N THR A 316 -4.77 -1.32 -9.80
CA THR A 316 -3.54 -1.99 -9.35
C THR A 316 -2.49 -0.96 -8.96
N VAL A 317 -1.93 -1.09 -7.77
CA VAL A 317 -0.90 -0.18 -7.23
C VAL A 317 0.46 -0.49 -7.85
N VAL A 318 1.18 0.56 -8.22
CA VAL A 318 2.59 0.50 -8.61
C VAL A 318 3.46 0.44 -7.36
N LYS A 319 4.38 -0.54 -7.30
CA LYS A 319 5.37 -0.66 -6.22
C LYS A 319 6.59 0.22 -6.49
N MET A 320 7.11 0.23 -7.71
CA MET A 320 8.32 0.98 -8.09
C MET A 320 8.44 1.13 -9.62
N VAL A 321 9.15 2.17 -10.08
CA VAL A 321 9.50 2.38 -11.49
C VAL A 321 10.83 1.69 -11.81
N LEU A 322 10.82 0.75 -12.75
CA LEU A 322 12.01 0.00 -13.20
C LEU A 322 12.70 0.66 -14.41
N PHE A 323 11.95 1.41 -15.22
CA PHE A 323 12.48 2.25 -16.30
C PHE A 323 11.55 3.47 -16.50
N PRO A 324 12.07 4.71 -16.65
CA PRO A 324 11.21 5.89 -16.73
C PRO A 324 10.50 6.04 -18.08
N LEU A 325 9.36 6.73 -18.09
CA LEU A 325 8.60 7.05 -19.30
C LEU A 325 9.44 7.91 -20.26
N VAL A 326 9.46 7.54 -21.55
CA VAL A 326 10.06 8.34 -22.62
C VAL A 326 8.97 8.84 -23.56
N VAL A 327 8.91 10.17 -23.73
CA VAL A 327 7.97 10.87 -24.62
C VAL A 327 8.70 11.63 -25.72
N LYS A 328 7.99 11.88 -26.81
CA LYS A 328 8.38 12.74 -27.94
C LYS A 328 7.36 13.86 -28.06
N ARG A 329 7.84 15.10 -28.10
CA ARG A 329 7.06 16.28 -28.52
C ARG A 329 7.49 16.71 -29.91
N GLY A 330 6.54 16.95 -30.82
CA GLY A 330 6.81 17.46 -32.17
C GLY A 330 7.38 18.88 -32.15
N ASP A 331 8.02 19.28 -33.25
CA ASP A 331 8.69 20.58 -33.37
C ASP A 331 7.74 21.78 -33.60
N ASP A 332 6.46 21.51 -33.86
CA ASP A 332 5.35 22.49 -33.89
C ASP A 332 4.50 22.50 -32.59
N ASN A 333 5.04 22.03 -31.45
CA ASN A 333 4.31 21.83 -30.19
C ASN A 333 3.08 20.90 -30.33
N SER A 334 3.23 19.81 -31.08
CA SER A 334 2.20 18.76 -31.15
C SER A 334 1.96 18.10 -29.79
N GLU A 335 0.87 17.32 -29.69
CA GLU A 335 0.63 16.40 -28.58
C GLU A 335 1.85 15.46 -28.35
N GLU A 336 2.02 15.04 -27.09
CA GLU A 336 3.14 14.20 -26.68
C GLU A 336 2.86 12.73 -26.96
N ILE A 337 3.77 12.08 -27.70
CA ILE A 337 3.68 10.68 -28.08
C ILE A 337 4.56 9.86 -27.13
N VAL A 338 4.01 8.79 -26.55
CA VAL A 338 4.79 7.81 -25.77
C VAL A 338 5.67 7.00 -26.73
N ILE A 339 6.99 7.08 -26.56
CA ILE A 339 7.99 6.34 -27.34
C ILE A 339 8.42 5.07 -26.62
N TYR A 340 8.45 5.10 -25.29
CA TYR A 340 8.67 3.90 -24.48
C TYR A 340 7.94 4.06 -23.13
N PRO A 341 6.91 3.26 -22.83
CA PRO A 341 6.14 3.40 -21.59
C PRO A 341 7.00 3.08 -20.37
N ALA A 342 6.67 3.68 -19.22
CA ALA A 342 7.37 3.40 -17.97
C ALA A 342 7.23 1.92 -17.62
N GLN A 343 8.35 1.21 -17.48
CA GLN A 343 8.33 -0.17 -17.01
C GLN A 343 8.24 -0.12 -15.49
N VAL A 344 7.23 -0.77 -14.91
CA VAL A 344 6.93 -0.68 -13.47
C VAL A 344 6.74 -2.05 -12.86
N GLN A 345 7.09 -2.22 -11.58
CA GLN A 345 6.67 -3.37 -10.80
C GLN A 345 5.34 -3.06 -10.13
N LEU A 346 4.42 -4.02 -10.15
CA LEU A 346 3.10 -3.91 -9.54
C LEU A 346 3.05 -4.61 -8.17
N VAL A 347 2.14 -4.17 -7.30
CA VAL A 347 1.86 -4.87 -6.04
C VAL A 347 0.96 -6.06 -6.34
N ALA A 348 1.47 -7.28 -6.13
CA ALA A 348 0.71 -8.51 -6.29
C ALA A 348 -0.58 -8.48 -5.44
N SER A 349 -1.70 -8.93 -6.01
CA SER A 349 -3.06 -8.74 -5.44
C SER A 349 -3.23 -9.32 -4.03
N ASN A 350 -2.53 -10.42 -3.71
CA ASN A 350 -2.53 -11.01 -2.38
C ASN A 350 -1.87 -10.11 -1.31
N THR A 351 -0.88 -9.30 -1.70
CA THR A 351 -0.13 -8.43 -0.79
C THR A 351 -0.95 -7.22 -0.40
N VAL A 352 -1.71 -6.62 -1.33
CA VAL A 352 -2.64 -5.51 -1.02
C VAL A 352 -3.63 -5.93 0.07
N ALA A 353 -4.24 -7.12 -0.09
CA ALA A 353 -5.18 -7.66 0.89
C ALA A 353 -4.53 -7.89 2.28
N GLN A 354 -3.26 -8.33 2.34
CA GLN A 354 -2.54 -8.52 3.61
C GLN A 354 -2.10 -7.20 4.26
N VAL A 355 -1.67 -6.21 3.48
CA VAL A 355 -1.26 -4.89 3.99
C VAL A 355 -2.48 -4.13 4.52
N ASP A 356 -3.58 -4.10 3.77
CA ASP A 356 -4.84 -3.51 4.21
C ASP A 356 -5.42 -4.24 5.44
N ALA A 357 -5.34 -5.58 5.50
CA ALA A 357 -5.76 -6.34 6.67
C ALA A 357 -4.88 -6.05 7.89
N LYS A 358 -3.56 -5.90 7.72
CA LYS A 358 -2.65 -5.49 8.81
C LYS A 358 -2.95 -4.08 9.29
N LYS A 359 -3.07 -3.08 8.40
CA LYS A 359 -3.36 -1.68 8.79
C LYS A 359 -4.71 -1.61 9.51
N ARG A 360 -5.78 -2.20 8.95
CA ARG A 360 -7.11 -2.31 9.61
C ARG A 360 -7.08 -3.07 10.96
N THR A 361 -6.17 -4.02 11.14
CA THR A 361 -5.99 -4.72 12.44
C THR A 361 -5.29 -3.83 13.45
N GLN A 362 -4.24 -3.10 13.03
CA GLN A 362 -3.55 -2.12 13.88
C GLN A 362 -4.48 -0.94 14.24
N ASP A 363 -5.27 -0.43 13.30
CA ASP A 363 -6.25 0.63 13.55
C ASP A 363 -7.31 0.18 14.56
N ARG A 364 -7.76 -1.08 14.47
CA ARG A 364 -8.65 -1.69 15.49
C ARG A 364 -7.97 -1.84 16.85
N GLN A 365 -6.69 -2.21 16.89
CA GLN A 365 -5.90 -2.32 18.13
C GLN A 365 -5.80 -0.94 18.81
N ASN A 366 -5.35 0.07 18.06
CA ASN A 366 -5.23 1.46 18.49
C ASN A 366 -6.57 2.02 18.99
N LEU A 367 -7.68 1.71 18.30
CA LEU A 367 -9.03 2.11 18.71
C LEU A 367 -9.52 1.39 19.98
N MET A 368 -9.11 0.14 20.22
CA MET A 368 -9.41 -0.57 21.48
C MET A 368 -8.64 0.05 22.66
N ASP A 369 -7.37 0.39 22.49
CA ASP A 369 -6.57 1.05 23.54
C ASP A 369 -7.07 2.48 23.83
N ALA A 370 -7.49 3.22 22.80
CA ALA A 370 -8.19 4.50 22.96
C ALA A 370 -9.54 4.33 23.70
N GLY A 371 -10.33 3.31 23.37
CA GLY A 371 -11.57 2.99 24.08
C GLY A 371 -11.35 2.64 25.56
N ASN A 372 -10.30 1.87 25.85
CA ASN A 372 -9.94 1.44 27.20
C ASN A 372 -9.47 2.61 28.08
N THR A 373 -8.68 3.54 27.52
CA THR A 373 -8.26 4.76 28.24
C THR A 373 -9.42 5.73 28.50
N VAL A 374 -10.36 5.88 27.55
CA VAL A 374 -11.60 6.64 27.78
C VAL A 374 -12.45 6.01 28.89
N ALA A 375 -12.62 4.69 28.88
CA ALA A 375 -13.36 3.97 29.92
C ALA A 375 -12.76 4.15 31.32
N GLN A 376 -11.42 4.14 31.45
CA GLN A 376 -10.74 4.45 32.72
C GLN A 376 -11.00 5.88 33.19
N VAL A 377 -10.97 6.87 32.29
CA VAL A 377 -11.22 8.28 32.61
C VAL A 377 -12.65 8.48 33.11
N ASP A 378 -13.65 7.88 32.47
CA ASP A 378 -15.06 8.03 32.88
C ASP A 378 -15.41 7.22 34.14
N ALA A 379 -14.77 6.06 34.36
CA ALA A 379 -14.86 5.34 35.64
C ALA A 379 -14.32 6.19 36.81
N LYS A 380 -13.16 6.84 36.62
CA LYS A 380 -12.59 7.77 37.62
C LYS A 380 -13.51 8.97 37.88
N ARG A 381 -14.02 9.60 36.82
CA ARG A 381 -15.00 10.70 36.93
C ARG A 381 -16.28 10.29 37.67
N ALA A 382 -16.73 9.04 37.55
CA ALA A 382 -17.86 8.52 38.31
C ALA A 382 -17.55 8.38 39.80
N GLN A 383 -16.38 7.83 40.14
CA GLN A 383 -15.91 7.70 41.52
C GLN A 383 -15.74 9.07 42.20
N ASP A 384 -15.14 10.05 41.50
CA ASP A 384 -14.96 11.41 42.01
C ASP A 384 -16.30 12.10 42.31
N ARG A 385 -17.31 11.94 41.44
CA ARG A 385 -18.68 12.43 41.71
C ARG A 385 -19.30 11.80 42.96
N GLN A 386 -19.14 10.49 43.16
CA GLN A 386 -19.68 9.79 44.32
C GLN A 386 -18.99 10.25 45.63
N ASN A 387 -17.68 10.43 45.60
CA ASN A 387 -16.90 10.97 46.72
C ASN A 387 -17.35 12.40 47.09
N LEU A 388 -17.55 13.27 46.09
CA LEU A 388 -18.03 14.64 46.31
C LEU A 388 -19.43 14.68 46.93
N MET A 389 -20.36 13.83 46.45
CA MET A 389 -21.70 13.71 47.05
C MET A 389 -21.64 13.25 48.51
N MET A 390 -20.82 12.24 48.83
CA MET A 390 -20.67 11.76 50.21
C MET A 390 -20.06 12.83 51.14
N VAL A 391 -19.11 13.63 50.63
CA VAL A 391 -18.53 14.77 51.39
C VAL A 391 -19.56 15.88 51.58
N ALA A 392 -20.39 16.18 50.57
CA ALA A 392 -21.47 17.15 50.66
C ALA A 392 -22.51 16.73 51.70
N GLU A 393 -23.00 15.48 51.63
CA GLU A 393 -23.92 14.92 52.63
C GLU A 393 -23.39 15.01 54.05
N ARG A 394 -22.13 14.64 54.28
CA ARG A 394 -21.49 14.71 55.61
C ARG A 394 -21.45 16.14 56.13
N LYS A 395 -21.12 17.13 55.28
CA LYS A 395 -21.12 18.55 55.63
C LYS A 395 -22.53 19.08 55.93
N VAL A 396 -23.53 18.69 55.16
CA VAL A 396 -24.93 19.08 55.39
C VAL A 396 -25.46 18.46 56.69
N LYS A 397 -25.25 17.15 56.92
CA LYS A 397 -25.64 16.46 58.17
C LYS A 397 -24.97 17.07 59.40
N ALA A 398 -23.68 17.37 59.33
CA ALA A 398 -22.96 18.07 60.41
C ALA A 398 -23.53 19.48 60.68
N ARG A 399 -23.93 20.23 59.64
CA ARG A 399 -24.55 21.55 59.80
C ARG A 399 -25.95 21.46 60.38
N MET A 400 -26.76 20.46 60.02
CA MET A 400 -28.08 20.25 60.63
C MET A 400 -27.95 19.95 62.13
N LEU A 401 -27.11 18.99 62.52
CA LEU A 401 -26.84 18.67 63.93
C LEU A 401 -26.34 19.89 64.73
N SER A 402 -25.52 20.75 64.12
CA SER A 402 -25.06 22.00 64.74
C SER A 402 -26.18 23.03 64.92
N MET A 403 -27.22 23.03 64.08
CA MET A 403 -28.39 23.91 64.23
C MET A 403 -29.36 23.34 65.26
N ASP A 404 -29.58 22.02 65.31
CA ASP A 404 -30.42 21.38 66.34
C ASP A 404 -29.86 21.60 67.75
N ASP A 405 -28.54 21.49 67.93
CA ASP A 405 -27.84 21.79 69.20
C ASP A 405 -27.95 23.28 69.62
N GLN A 406 -27.91 24.21 68.64
CA GLN A 406 -28.16 25.64 68.90
C GLN A 406 -29.62 25.90 69.30
N VAL A 407 -30.59 25.37 68.56
CA VAL A 407 -32.02 25.50 68.87
C VAL A 407 -32.35 24.92 70.25
N PHE A 408 -31.77 23.77 70.61
CA PHE A 408 -31.92 23.19 71.94
C PHE A 408 -31.39 24.11 73.05
N LYS A 409 -30.19 24.69 72.86
CA LYS A 409 -29.57 25.61 73.83
C LYS A 409 -30.32 26.93 73.98
N GLU A 410 -30.87 27.47 72.91
CA GLU A 410 -31.58 28.76 72.92
C GLU A 410 -33.04 28.64 73.40
N THR A 411 -33.73 27.53 73.09
CA THR A 411 -35.18 27.40 73.36
C THR A 411 -35.53 26.45 74.49
N GLY A 412 -34.59 25.62 74.97
CA GLY A 412 -34.82 24.59 75.98
C GLY A 412 -35.73 23.44 75.53
N LYS A 413 -36.07 23.37 74.23
CA LYS A 413 -36.97 22.36 73.64
C LYS A 413 -36.19 21.44 72.72
N MET A 414 -36.40 20.14 72.87
CA MET A 414 -35.71 19.13 72.06
C MET A 414 -36.31 19.08 70.64
N SER A 415 -35.44 19.05 69.62
CA SER A 415 -35.83 18.88 68.22
C SER A 415 -36.52 17.52 67.99
N PRO A 416 -37.51 17.40 67.07
CA PRO A 416 -38.20 16.13 66.82
C PRO A 416 -37.28 14.95 66.49
N ALA A 417 -36.16 15.19 65.78
CA ALA A 417 -35.16 14.16 65.50
C ALA A 417 -34.43 13.68 66.78
N MET A 418 -34.11 14.60 67.70
CA MET A 418 -33.57 14.23 69.02
C MET A 418 -34.61 13.51 69.87
N MET A 419 -35.90 13.82 69.70
CA MET A 419 -36.99 13.12 70.38
C MET A 419 -37.16 11.69 69.86
N GLU A 420 -37.07 11.48 68.54
CA GLU A 420 -37.04 10.15 67.93
C GLU A 420 -35.80 9.33 68.37
N ASP A 421 -34.62 9.95 68.44
CA ASP A 421 -33.41 9.30 68.99
C ASP A 421 -33.61 8.88 70.46
N TRP A 422 -34.19 9.75 71.29
CA TRP A 422 -34.50 9.42 72.69
C TRP A 422 -35.59 8.37 72.83
N GLU A 423 -36.62 8.39 72.00
CA GLU A 423 -37.64 7.33 71.94
C GLU A 423 -37.02 6.00 71.51
N ASN A 424 -36.18 5.97 70.47
CA ASN A 424 -35.50 4.77 70.02
C ASN A 424 -34.56 4.23 71.10
N LYS A 425 -33.85 5.10 71.84
CA LYS A 425 -33.00 4.72 72.97
C LYS A 425 -33.79 4.21 74.17
N ALA A 426 -34.98 4.77 74.42
CA ALA A 426 -35.92 4.30 75.43
C ALA A 426 -36.54 2.94 75.04
N ARG A 427 -36.99 2.78 73.79
CA ARG A 427 -37.50 1.52 73.21
C ARG A 427 -36.44 0.43 73.25
N ALA A 428 -35.18 0.74 72.90
CA ALA A 428 -34.05 -0.18 73.01
C ALA A 428 -33.77 -0.58 74.47
N LYS A 429 -33.86 0.36 75.42
CA LYS A 429 -33.74 0.04 76.85
C LYS A 429 -34.88 -0.85 77.34
N VAL A 430 -36.13 -0.57 76.95
CA VAL A 430 -37.30 -1.42 77.27
C VAL A 430 -37.20 -2.80 76.62
N ALA A 431 -36.63 -2.90 75.41
CA ALA A 431 -36.34 -4.18 74.76
C ALA A 431 -35.29 -4.97 75.56
N ALA A 432 -34.16 -4.36 75.93
CA ALA A 432 -33.12 -5.01 76.75
C ALA A 432 -33.64 -5.46 78.13
N ASP A 433 -34.50 -4.66 78.77
CA ASP A 433 -35.13 -4.98 80.06
C ASP A 433 -36.14 -6.14 79.91
N ARG A 434 -36.87 -6.20 78.79
CA ARG A 434 -37.72 -7.34 78.39
C ARG A 434 -36.89 -8.60 78.13
N GLU A 435 -35.77 -8.49 77.44
CA GLU A 435 -34.81 -9.58 77.18
C GLU A 435 -34.32 -10.19 78.51
N ALA A 436 -33.85 -9.34 79.44
CA ALA A 436 -33.40 -9.76 80.76
C ALA A 436 -34.51 -10.44 81.57
N ARG A 437 -35.75 -9.95 81.46
CA ARG A 437 -36.92 -10.51 82.14
C ARG A 437 -37.37 -11.86 81.56
N ILE A 438 -37.15 -12.12 80.26
CA ILE A 438 -37.39 -13.43 79.62
C ILE A 438 -36.40 -14.48 80.17
N VAL A 439 -35.13 -14.13 80.36
CA VAL A 439 -34.09 -15.04 80.89
C VAL A 439 -34.37 -15.53 82.33
N SER A 440 -35.25 -14.84 83.06
CA SER A 440 -35.65 -15.19 84.44
C SER A 440 -36.86 -16.14 84.55
N TYR A 441 -37.56 -16.44 83.44
CA TYR A 441 -38.77 -17.27 83.48
C TYR A 441 -38.44 -18.76 83.34
N GLY A 442 -38.76 -19.57 84.35
CA GLY A 442 -38.66 -21.04 84.32
C GLY A 442 -37.75 -21.70 85.36
N ARG A 443 -36.91 -20.94 86.09
CA ARG A 443 -35.98 -21.52 87.08
C ARG A 443 -36.59 -21.58 88.49
N VAL A 444 -36.37 -22.69 89.18
CA VAL A 444 -36.92 -22.95 90.53
C VAL A 444 -35.85 -22.72 91.59
N HIS A 445 -36.24 -22.12 92.72
CA HIS A 445 -35.36 -21.92 93.88
C HIS A 445 -35.29 -23.18 94.74
N VAL A 446 -34.14 -23.84 94.76
CA VAL A 446 -33.89 -24.98 95.64
C VAL A 446 -33.33 -24.49 96.98
N ARG A 447 -33.82 -25.05 98.10
CA ARG A 447 -33.42 -24.67 99.47
C ARG A 447 -31.90 -24.82 99.63
N GLY A 448 -31.20 -23.69 99.74
CA GLY A 448 -29.73 -23.61 99.73
C GLY A 448 -29.14 -22.48 98.89
N GLY A 449 -29.99 -21.68 98.22
CA GLY A 449 -29.55 -20.51 97.44
C GLY A 449 -29.05 -20.85 96.02
N LYS A 450 -29.25 -22.10 95.57
CA LYS A 450 -28.95 -22.54 94.22
C LYS A 450 -30.23 -22.52 93.37
N ILE A 451 -30.17 -21.81 92.25
CA ILE A 451 -31.25 -21.69 91.27
C ILE A 451 -30.95 -22.71 90.17
N MET A 452 -31.88 -23.62 89.91
CA MET A 452 -31.72 -24.72 88.95
C MET A 452 -32.94 -24.79 88.01
N ASP A 453 -32.75 -25.43 86.86
CA ASP A 453 -33.84 -25.62 85.88
C ASP A 453 -34.75 -26.79 86.30
N GLN A 454 -36.02 -26.76 85.90
CA GLN A 454 -36.97 -27.84 86.20
C GLN A 454 -36.49 -29.18 85.58
N SER A 455 -35.89 -29.14 84.39
CA SER A 455 -35.33 -30.34 83.73
C SER A 455 -34.17 -30.97 84.50
N GLU A 456 -33.36 -30.17 85.20
CA GLU A 456 -32.28 -30.66 86.07
C GLU A 456 -32.85 -31.34 87.33
N ILE A 457 -33.93 -30.79 87.89
CA ILE A 457 -34.62 -31.36 89.06
C ILE A 457 -35.22 -32.73 88.71
N ASP A 458 -35.92 -32.83 87.59
CA ASP A 458 -36.59 -34.06 87.17
C ASP A 458 -35.59 -35.16 86.78
N ALA A 459 -34.46 -34.80 86.17
CA ALA A 459 -33.36 -35.74 85.89
C ALA A 459 -32.72 -36.29 87.18
N VAL A 460 -32.50 -35.44 88.19
CA VAL A 460 -31.97 -35.86 89.50
C VAL A 460 -32.98 -36.69 90.29
N ALA A 461 -34.28 -36.42 90.16
CA ALA A 461 -35.33 -37.24 90.76
C ALA A 461 -35.40 -38.63 90.11
N ALA A 462 -35.41 -38.71 88.78
CA ALA A 462 -35.41 -39.95 88.03
C ALA A 462 -34.20 -40.84 88.39
N ALA A 463 -32.99 -40.29 88.34
CA ALA A 463 -31.75 -40.99 88.66
C ALA A 463 -31.69 -41.57 90.09
N ARG A 464 -32.55 -41.09 91.00
CA ARG A 464 -32.59 -41.51 92.41
C ARG A 464 -33.74 -42.46 92.76
N ILE A 465 -34.79 -42.51 91.92
CA ILE A 465 -35.95 -43.40 92.10
C ILE A 465 -35.83 -44.65 91.22
N GLN A 466 -35.19 -44.53 90.05
CA GLN A 466 -35.09 -45.62 89.07
C GLN A 466 -34.50 -46.93 89.65
N PRO A 467 -33.41 -46.93 90.45
CA PRO A 467 -32.85 -48.19 90.99
C PRO A 467 -33.86 -48.98 91.83
N THR A 468 -34.73 -48.30 92.58
CA THR A 468 -35.76 -48.94 93.41
C THR A 468 -36.94 -49.45 92.58
N LEU A 469 -37.25 -48.80 91.45
CA LEU A 469 -38.23 -49.33 90.48
C LEU A 469 -37.70 -50.59 89.79
N ASP A 470 -36.42 -50.58 89.41
CA ASP A 470 -35.76 -51.72 88.77
C ASP A 470 -35.70 -52.92 89.72
N GLU A 471 -35.33 -52.73 91.00
CA GLU A 471 -35.38 -53.78 92.05
C GLU A 471 -36.78 -54.39 92.25
N ILE A 472 -37.84 -53.57 92.22
CA ILE A 472 -39.22 -54.05 92.33
C ILE A 472 -39.62 -54.87 91.11
N ASN A 473 -39.25 -54.42 89.91
CA ASN A 473 -39.53 -55.12 88.66
C ASN A 473 -38.87 -56.51 88.66
N ASP A 474 -37.58 -56.56 89.02
CA ASP A 474 -36.75 -57.76 89.16
C ASP A 474 -37.32 -58.75 90.18
N ALA A 475 -37.91 -58.26 91.28
CA ALA A 475 -38.62 -59.07 92.26
C ALA A 475 -39.93 -59.68 91.69
N THR A 476 -40.70 -58.93 90.91
CA THR A 476 -41.93 -59.45 90.28
C THR A 476 -41.64 -60.49 89.19
N GLU A 477 -40.54 -60.37 88.45
CA GLU A 477 -40.12 -61.41 87.49
C GLU A 477 -39.71 -62.70 88.20
N LYS A 478 -38.96 -62.60 89.31
CA LYS A 478 -38.59 -63.76 90.16
C LYS A 478 -39.81 -64.45 90.79
N GLN A 479 -40.90 -63.72 91.06
CA GLN A 479 -42.18 -64.32 91.46
C GLN A 479 -42.91 -64.98 90.29
N ARG A 480 -42.95 -64.37 89.09
CA ARG A 480 -43.52 -64.99 87.88
C ARG A 480 -42.80 -66.28 87.48
N ALA A 481 -41.47 -66.33 87.59
CA ALA A 481 -40.67 -67.52 87.31
C ALA A 481 -41.02 -68.70 88.23
N ARG A 482 -41.36 -68.45 89.51
CA ARG A 482 -41.80 -69.46 90.47
C ARG A 482 -43.22 -70.00 90.23
N GLY A 483 -44.00 -69.35 89.36
CA GLY A 483 -45.37 -69.76 89.01
C GLY A 483 -45.48 -70.75 87.83
N ARG A 484 -44.36 -71.29 87.32
CA ARG A 484 -44.30 -72.16 86.12
C ARG A 484 -43.66 -73.53 86.37
N GLY A 485 -43.69 -74.00 87.61
CA GLY A 485 -43.03 -75.24 88.05
C GLY A 485 -43.91 -76.13 88.93
N ASN A 486 -45.15 -76.38 88.52
CA ASN A 486 -46.02 -77.45 89.05
C ASN A 486 -47.12 -77.80 88.03
#